data_AF-A0A9P8L7Q1-F1
#
_entry.id   AF-A0A9P8L7Q1-F1
#
_cell.length_a   1.000
_cell.length_b   1.000
_cell.length_c   1.000
_cell.angle_alpha   90.00
_cell.angle_beta   90.00
_cell.angle_gamma   90.00
#
_symmetry.space_group_name_H-M   'P 1'
#
loop_
_entity.id
_entity.type
_entity.pdbx_description
1 polymer ?
#
loop_
_entity_poly.entity_id
_entity_poly.type
_entity_poly.pdbx_seq_one_letter_code
_entity_poly.pdbx_strand_id
1 'polypeptide(L)'
;MPPTLTPPLLSPPELSYIHTSLQQHPPIRADGRTATQFRRLAAETEVLAGANGSARLCFPDGTEAVVGVKAEVERAEQEEEDDETRADPACVHLAVDIPGLRDDDALPVFLAAMLAEPLLASGDLAARLRINRRWHWKLYIDVGGPKL
;
A
#
# COMPACT_ATOMS: atom_id res chain seq x y z
N MET A 1 -10.77 -4.29 -20.15
CA MET A 1 -10.53 -2.83 -20.33
C MET A 1 -9.51 -2.43 -19.28
N PRO A 2 -8.39 -1.78 -19.62
CA PRO A 2 -7.51 -1.24 -18.60
C PRO A 2 -8.24 -0.11 -17.86
N PRO A 3 -8.13 -0.01 -16.53
CA PRO A 3 -8.66 1.13 -15.79
C PRO A 3 -7.85 2.37 -16.20
N THR A 4 -8.49 3.28 -16.94
CA THR A 4 -7.90 4.58 -17.22
C THR A 4 -7.95 5.40 -15.94
N LEU A 5 -6.79 5.80 -15.42
CA LEU A 5 -6.65 6.75 -14.30
C LEU A 5 -7.03 8.19 -14.67
N THR A 6 -7.72 8.39 -15.80
CA THR A 6 -8.34 9.66 -16.11
C THR A 6 -9.36 9.93 -15.00
N PRO A 7 -9.19 10.99 -14.19
CA PRO A 7 -10.25 11.38 -13.28
C PRO A 7 -11.53 11.54 -14.11
N PRO A 8 -12.70 11.09 -13.61
CA PRO A 8 -13.93 11.27 -14.34
C PRO A 8 -14.02 12.74 -14.72
N LEU A 9 -14.19 13.01 -16.02
CA LEU A 9 -14.36 14.38 -16.51
C LEU A 9 -15.72 14.86 -16.00
N LEU A 10 -15.72 15.49 -14.83
CA LEU A 10 -16.91 16.06 -14.21
C LEU A 10 -17.25 17.37 -14.89
N SER A 11 -18.50 17.51 -15.32
CA SER A 11 -19.03 18.80 -15.78
C SER A 11 -19.10 19.80 -14.60
N PRO A 12 -19.09 21.12 -14.88
CA PRO A 12 -19.20 22.12 -13.82
C PRO A 12 -20.44 21.95 -12.91
N PRO A 13 -21.64 21.60 -13.43
CA PRO A 13 -22.80 21.32 -12.58
C PRO A 13 -22.63 20.07 -11.70
N GLU A 14 -22.04 18.99 -12.22
CA GLU A 14 -21.80 17.76 -11.44
C GLU A 14 -20.83 18.02 -10.29
N LEU A 15 -19.73 18.74 -10.57
CA LEU A 15 -18.77 19.12 -9.55
C LEU A 15 -19.42 20.00 -8.48
N SER A 16 -20.19 21.01 -8.88
CA SER A 16 -20.94 21.89 -7.98
C SER A 16 -21.92 21.12 -7.10
N TYR A 17 -22.65 20.16 -7.70
CA TYR A 17 -23.59 19.30 -6.99
C TYR A 17 -22.88 18.41 -5.97
N ILE A 18 -21.82 17.71 -6.35
CA ILE A 18 -21.04 16.84 -5.44
C ILE A 18 -20.48 17.66 -4.29
N HIS A 19 -19.88 18.81 -4.59
CA HIS A 19 -19.31 19.68 -3.57
C HIS A 19 -20.37 20.16 -2.57
N THR A 20 -21.49 20.71 -3.05
CA THR A 20 -22.58 21.20 -2.19
C THR A 20 -23.20 20.06 -1.37
N SER A 21 -23.37 18.87 -1.96
CA SER A 21 -23.90 17.67 -1.32
C SER A 21 -23.02 17.19 -0.15
N LEU A 22 -21.68 17.20 -0.33
CA LEU A 22 -20.72 16.80 0.69
C LEU A 22 -20.53 17.85 1.80
N GLN A 23 -20.88 19.12 1.56
CA GLN A 23 -20.83 20.19 2.57
C GLN A 23 -22.05 20.22 3.51
N GLN A 24 -23.08 19.42 3.25
CA GLN A 24 -24.27 19.35 4.10
C GLN A 24 -23.96 18.71 5.46
N HIS A 25 -24.85 18.93 6.42
CA HIS A 25 -24.77 18.37 7.77
C HIS A 25 -26.09 17.64 8.09
N PRO A 26 -26.19 16.31 7.89
CA PRO A 26 -25.10 15.39 7.52
C PRO A 26 -24.72 15.45 6.02
N PRO A 27 -23.48 15.06 5.66
CA PRO A 27 -23.05 15.06 4.27
C PRO A 27 -23.78 13.99 3.45
N ILE A 28 -24.20 14.35 2.24
CA ILE A 28 -24.87 13.42 1.32
C ILE A 28 -23.85 12.92 0.30
N ARG A 29 -23.60 11.61 0.33
CA ARG A 29 -22.70 10.91 -0.60
C ARG A 29 -23.48 10.37 -1.80
N ALA A 30 -22.85 10.34 -2.98
CA ALA A 30 -23.49 9.89 -4.22
C ALA A 30 -24.00 8.43 -4.18
N ASP A 31 -23.44 7.61 -3.29
CA ASP A 31 -23.80 6.21 -3.08
C ASP A 31 -24.63 5.97 -1.81
N GLY A 32 -25.10 7.05 -1.18
CA GLY A 32 -25.99 6.99 -0.01
C GLY A 32 -25.34 6.48 1.28
N ARG A 33 -24.03 6.24 1.31
CA ARG A 33 -23.34 5.78 2.53
C ARG A 33 -23.24 6.89 3.57
N THR A 34 -23.08 6.52 4.84
CA THR A 34 -22.78 7.51 5.90
C THR A 34 -21.34 8.02 5.76
N ALA A 35 -20.99 9.13 6.43
CA ALA A 35 -19.64 9.71 6.35
C ALA A 35 -18.52 8.72 6.74
N THR A 36 -18.78 7.83 7.69
CA THR A 36 -17.80 6.86 8.24
C THR A 36 -17.89 5.48 7.60
N GLN A 37 -18.86 5.24 6.72
CA GLN A 37 -19.08 3.91 6.12
C GLN A 37 -18.18 3.68 4.90
N PHE A 38 -17.27 2.71 5.02
CA PHE A 38 -16.39 2.25 3.94
C PHE A 38 -17.16 1.52 2.83
N ARG A 39 -16.52 1.39 1.65
CA ARG A 39 -17.07 0.54 0.59
C ARG A 39 -16.88 -0.91 1.03
N ARG A 40 -17.77 -1.79 0.59
CA ARG A 40 -17.46 -3.22 0.67
C ARG A 40 -16.20 -3.48 -0.16
N LEU A 41 -15.37 -4.38 0.34
CA LEU A 41 -14.24 -4.96 -0.37
C LEU A 41 -14.26 -6.46 -0.13
N ALA A 42 -13.69 -7.22 -1.05
CA ALA A 42 -13.35 -8.63 -0.86
C ALA A 42 -11.83 -8.75 -0.71
N ALA A 43 -11.39 -9.62 0.19
CA ALA A 43 -9.98 -9.87 0.46
C ALA A 43 -9.70 -11.37 0.43
N GLU A 44 -8.65 -11.77 -0.28
CA GLU A 44 -8.15 -13.13 -0.36
C GLU A 44 -6.67 -13.12 0.04
N THR A 45 -6.22 -14.15 0.74
CA THR A 45 -4.80 -14.37 1.07
C THR A 45 -4.29 -15.61 0.37
N GLU A 46 -2.96 -15.78 0.28
CA GLU A 46 -2.35 -16.96 -0.34
C GLU A 46 -2.69 -17.12 -1.84
N VAL A 47 -2.75 -15.99 -2.55
CA VAL A 47 -3.07 -15.92 -3.98
C VAL A 47 -1.86 -16.14 -4.89
N LEU A 48 -0.64 -15.93 -4.37
CA LEU A 48 0.64 -16.14 -5.08
C LEU A 48 1.45 -17.25 -4.41
N ALA A 49 1.50 -18.44 -5.01
CA ALA A 49 2.21 -19.60 -4.46
C ALA A 49 3.74 -19.42 -4.33
N GLY A 50 4.34 -18.49 -5.08
CA GLY A 50 5.77 -18.20 -5.05
C GLY A 50 6.20 -17.08 -4.09
N ALA A 51 5.25 -16.51 -3.33
CA ALA A 51 5.51 -15.48 -2.34
C ALA A 51 5.54 -16.10 -0.94
N ASN A 52 6.31 -15.52 -0.01
CA ASN A 52 6.26 -15.88 1.41
C ASN A 52 4.93 -15.48 2.05
N GLY A 53 4.29 -14.45 1.53
CA GLY A 53 2.91 -14.06 1.86
C GLY A 53 2.30 -13.30 0.69
N SER A 54 0.98 -13.40 0.51
CA SER A 54 0.29 -12.65 -0.54
C SER A 54 -1.15 -12.34 -0.18
N ALA A 55 -1.67 -11.26 -0.74
CA ALA A 55 -3.06 -10.87 -0.60
C ALA A 55 -3.60 -10.22 -1.87
N ARG A 56 -4.90 -10.34 -2.09
CA ARG A 56 -5.65 -9.70 -3.18
C ARG A 56 -6.86 -8.98 -2.60
N LEU A 57 -7.07 -7.73 -3.01
CA LEU A 57 -8.18 -6.89 -2.62
C LEU A 57 -8.99 -6.49 -3.85
N CYS A 58 -10.30 -6.71 -3.81
CA CYS A 58 -11.23 -6.35 -4.89
C CYS A 58 -12.33 -5.42 -4.38
N PHE A 59 -12.52 -4.29 -5.06
CA PHE A 59 -13.67 -3.42 -4.86
C PHE A 59 -14.79 -3.69 -5.89
N PRO A 60 -16.05 -3.40 -5.56
CA PRO A 60 -17.18 -3.56 -6.48
C PRO A 60 -17.11 -2.71 -7.76
N ASP A 61 -16.28 -1.66 -7.78
CA ASP A 61 -16.05 -0.81 -8.95
C ASP A 61 -15.01 -1.42 -9.93
N GLY A 62 -14.50 -2.62 -9.63
CA GLY A 62 -13.49 -3.30 -10.42
C GLY A 62 -12.05 -2.89 -10.08
N THR A 63 -11.85 -1.96 -9.14
CA THR A 63 -10.51 -1.65 -8.63
C THR A 63 -9.97 -2.88 -7.90
N GLU A 64 -8.77 -3.30 -8.29
CA GLU A 64 -8.09 -4.44 -7.71
C GLU A 64 -6.65 -4.08 -7.35
N ALA A 65 -6.18 -4.62 -6.23
CA ALA A 65 -4.78 -4.58 -5.85
C ALA A 65 -4.33 -5.98 -5.38
N VAL A 66 -3.14 -6.38 -5.78
CA VAL A 66 -2.45 -7.60 -5.36
C VAL A 66 -1.17 -7.19 -4.65
N VAL A 67 -0.89 -7.84 -3.53
CA VAL A 67 0.34 -7.65 -2.74
C VAL A 67 1.07 -8.97 -2.65
N GLY A 68 2.36 -8.95 -2.99
CA GLY A 68 3.28 -10.05 -2.77
C GLY A 68 4.35 -9.67 -1.77
N VAL A 69 4.70 -10.59 -0.87
CA VAL A 69 5.79 -10.43 0.08
C VAL A 69 6.81 -11.54 -0.17
N LYS A 70 8.06 -11.15 -0.41
CA LYS A 70 9.21 -12.06 -0.40
C LYS A 70 10.14 -11.73 0.76
N ALA A 71 10.79 -12.75 1.28
CA ALA A 71 11.75 -12.61 2.36
C ALA A 71 13.09 -13.25 1.99
N GLU A 72 14.17 -12.51 2.20
CA GLU A 72 15.54 -12.98 2.05
C GLU A 72 16.31 -12.79 3.35
N VAL A 73 17.37 -13.56 3.54
CA VAL A 73 18.24 -13.43 4.72
C VAL A 73 19.42 -12.56 4.34
N GLU A 74 19.58 -11.42 5.00
CA GLU A 74 20.71 -10.51 4.81
C GLU A 74 21.57 -10.42 6.08
N ARG A 75 22.85 -10.10 5.87
CA ARG A 75 23.78 -9.88 6.98
C ARG A 75 23.52 -8.49 7.54
N ALA A 76 23.41 -8.38 8.85
CA ALA A 76 23.33 -7.08 9.51
C ALA A 76 24.61 -6.28 9.22
N GLU A 77 24.46 -5.03 8.79
CA GLU A 77 25.59 -4.10 8.68
C GLU A 77 26.16 -3.92 10.10
N GLN A 78 27.48 -4.12 10.24
CA GLN A 78 28.15 -3.93 11.52
C GLN A 78 28.30 -2.44 11.75
N GLU A 79 27.24 -1.77 12.22
CA GLU A 79 27.38 -0.45 12.81
C GLU A 79 28.14 -0.62 14.13
N GLU A 80 29.34 -0.04 14.19
CA GLU A 80 30.01 0.21 15.46
C GLU A 80 29.16 1.24 16.23
N GLU A 81 28.77 0.87 17.46
CA GLU A 81 28.07 1.67 18.49
C GLU A 81 26.53 1.56 18.61
N ASP A 82 26.10 0.72 19.58
CA ASP A 82 25.14 1.00 20.66
C ASP A 82 23.80 1.72 20.40
N ASP A 83 23.08 1.41 19.32
CA ASP A 83 21.62 1.64 19.29
C ASP A 83 20.83 0.38 18.92
N GLU A 84 20.72 -0.57 19.87
CA GLU A 84 19.94 -1.81 19.73
C GLU A 84 18.42 -1.58 19.46
N THR A 85 17.96 -0.32 19.47
CA THR A 85 16.53 0.04 19.43
C THR A 85 16.09 0.60 18.08
N ARG A 86 17.01 1.08 17.23
CA ARG A 86 16.61 1.67 15.95
C ARG A 86 16.39 0.58 14.92
N ALA A 87 15.16 0.50 14.41
CA ALA A 87 14.83 -0.32 13.26
C ALA A 87 15.75 0.05 12.09
N ASP A 88 16.50 -0.92 11.59
CA ASP A 88 17.27 -0.75 10.36
C ASP A 88 16.28 -0.49 9.22
N PRO A 89 16.25 0.72 8.63
CA PRO A 89 15.32 1.04 7.56
C PRO A 89 15.56 0.15 6.31
N ALA A 90 16.71 -0.52 6.21
CA ALA A 90 17.02 -1.43 5.10
C ALA A 90 16.27 -2.77 5.16
N CYS A 91 15.64 -3.13 6.29
CA CYS A 91 14.96 -4.42 6.43
C CYS A 91 13.63 -4.53 5.65
N VAL A 92 13.09 -3.42 5.16
CA VAL A 92 11.85 -3.39 4.35
C VAL A 92 12.07 -2.58 3.08
N HIS A 93 11.91 -3.24 1.94
CA HIS A 93 11.83 -2.63 0.62
C HIS A 93 10.39 -2.71 0.10
N LEU A 94 9.76 -1.58 -0.14
CA LEU A 94 8.37 -1.51 -0.63
C LEU A 94 8.33 -0.86 -2.01
N ALA A 95 7.68 -1.53 -2.96
CA ALA A 95 7.47 -1.05 -4.32
C ALA A 95 5.96 -0.98 -4.63
N VAL A 96 5.56 0.04 -5.38
CA VAL A 96 4.17 0.24 -5.83
C VAL A 96 4.17 0.35 -7.35
N ASP A 97 3.43 -0.53 -8.00
CA ASP A 97 3.18 -0.54 -9.44
C ASP A 97 1.72 -0.16 -9.70
N ILE A 98 1.49 0.96 -10.38
CA ILE A 98 0.16 1.43 -10.71
C ILE A 98 -0.05 1.29 -12.22
N PRO A 99 -1.07 0.51 -12.67
CA PRO A 99 -1.33 0.32 -14.09
C PRO A 99 -1.45 1.66 -14.85
N GLY A 100 -0.60 1.82 -15.86
CA GLY A 100 -0.58 3.02 -16.72
C GLY A 100 0.31 4.16 -16.22
N LEU A 101 0.96 4.03 -15.06
CA LEU A 101 2.03 4.92 -14.61
C LEU A 101 3.39 4.24 -14.77
N ARG A 102 4.45 5.05 -14.74
CA ARG A 102 5.83 4.55 -14.65
C ARG A 102 6.25 4.43 -13.19
N ASP A 103 7.17 3.52 -12.93
CA ASP A 103 7.70 3.30 -11.58
C ASP A 103 8.45 4.53 -11.02
N ASP A 104 8.98 5.40 -11.88
CA ASP A 104 9.66 6.65 -11.51
C ASP A 104 8.71 7.86 -11.44
N ASP A 105 7.40 7.69 -11.66
CA ASP A 105 6.41 8.76 -11.47
C ASP A 105 6.27 9.11 -9.98
N ALA A 106 5.94 10.38 -9.71
CA ALA A 106 5.86 10.89 -8.35
C ALA A 106 4.84 10.15 -7.46
N LEU A 107 3.72 9.69 -8.03
CA LEU A 107 2.65 9.06 -7.25
C LEU A 107 3.05 7.66 -6.70
N PRO A 108 3.51 6.69 -7.52
CA PRO A 108 4.01 5.41 -7.01
C PRO A 108 5.15 5.56 -5.99
N VAL A 109 6.13 6.43 -6.28
CA VAL A 109 7.26 6.69 -5.38
C VAL A 109 6.79 7.26 -4.04
N PHE A 110 5.89 8.24 -4.06
CA PHE A 110 5.34 8.84 -2.86
C PHE A 110 4.53 7.83 -2.03
N LEU A 111 3.66 7.04 -2.68
CA LEU A 111 2.88 6.01 -1.99
C LEU A 111 3.78 4.94 -1.38
N ALA A 112 4.85 4.55 -2.08
CA ALA A 112 5.80 3.58 -1.55
C ALA A 112 6.45 4.08 -0.25
N ALA A 113 6.92 5.32 -0.23
CA ALA A 113 7.49 5.95 0.96
C ALA A 113 6.46 6.07 2.10
N MET A 114 5.24 6.55 1.78
CA MET A 114 4.14 6.71 2.74
C MET A 114 3.70 5.40 3.39
N LEU A 115 3.76 4.28 2.67
CA LEU A 115 3.40 2.96 3.19
C LEU A 115 4.55 2.32 3.97
N ALA A 116 5.81 2.61 3.61
CA ALA A 116 6.98 2.10 4.32
C ALA A 116 7.17 2.76 5.70
N GLU A 117 6.91 4.07 5.80
CA GLU A 117 7.09 4.83 7.05
C GLU A 117 6.36 4.21 8.26
N PRO A 118 5.05 3.93 8.24
CA PRO A 118 4.36 3.36 9.40
C PRO A 118 4.79 1.93 9.73
N LEU A 119 5.34 1.17 8.77
CA LEU A 119 5.86 -0.18 9.03
C LEU A 119 7.15 -0.15 9.86
N LEU A 120 7.94 0.91 9.70
CA LEU A 120 9.23 1.09 10.39
C LEU A 120 9.11 1.97 11.64
N ALA A 121 8.13 2.89 11.67
CA ALA A 121 7.99 3.90 12.72
C ALA A 121 7.84 3.32 14.15
N SER A 122 7.22 2.17 14.31
CA SER A 122 7.03 1.54 15.63
C SER A 122 8.25 0.74 16.11
N GLY A 123 9.17 0.36 15.22
CA GLY A 123 10.29 -0.55 15.53
C GLY A 123 9.89 -2.01 15.78
N ASP A 124 8.62 -2.30 16.07
CA ASP A 124 8.11 -3.65 16.35
C ASP A 124 8.36 -4.64 15.22
N LEU A 125 8.23 -4.18 13.96
CA LEU A 125 8.46 -5.02 12.79
C LEU A 125 9.94 -5.39 12.67
N ALA A 126 10.85 -4.42 12.76
CA ALA A 126 12.28 -4.67 12.66
C ALA A 126 12.78 -5.61 13.77
N ALA A 127 12.27 -5.47 14.99
CA ALA A 127 12.58 -6.38 16.09
C ALA A 127 12.17 -7.83 15.78
N ARG A 128 11.04 -8.04 15.08
CA ARG A 128 10.55 -9.36 14.66
C ARG A 128 11.31 -9.95 13.47
N LEU A 129 11.93 -9.11 12.64
CA LEU A 129 12.73 -9.55 11.50
C LEU A 129 14.15 -9.99 11.88
N ARG A 130 14.60 -9.67 13.09
CA ARG A 130 15.93 -10.06 13.57
C ARG A 130 16.01 -11.56 13.85
N ILE A 131 16.98 -12.24 13.22
CA ILE A 131 17.26 -13.66 13.47
C ILE A 131 18.30 -13.78 14.58
N ASN A 132 19.41 -13.04 14.46
CA ASN A 132 20.48 -12.94 15.46
C ASN A 132 21.33 -11.67 15.20
N ARG A 133 22.42 -11.48 15.95
CA ARG A 133 23.34 -10.31 15.82
C ARG A 133 23.95 -10.12 14.42
N ARG A 134 24.00 -11.17 13.61
CA ARG A 134 24.65 -11.14 12.28
C ARG A 134 23.66 -11.22 11.14
N TRP A 135 22.40 -11.60 11.39
CA TRP A 135 21.44 -11.95 10.34
C TRP A 135 20.05 -11.42 10.66
N HIS A 136 19.40 -10.86 9.66
CA HIS A 136 18.01 -10.43 9.71
C HIS A 136 17.28 -10.84 8.44
N TRP A 137 15.95 -10.88 8.51
CA TRP A 137 15.09 -11.00 7.35
C TRP A 137 14.92 -9.63 6.68
N LYS A 138 15.18 -9.57 5.38
CA LYS A 138 14.79 -8.45 4.53
C LYS A 138 13.51 -8.79 3.80
N LEU A 139 12.54 -7.91 3.90
CA LEU A 139 11.25 -8.05 3.23
C LEU A 139 11.23 -7.21 1.95
N TYR A 140 10.75 -7.83 0.88
CA TYR A 140 10.37 -7.17 -0.36
C TYR A 140 8.84 -7.21 -0.46
N ILE A 141 8.20 -6.05 -0.42
CA ILE A 141 6.75 -5.89 -0.49
C ILE A 141 6.40 -5.23 -1.82
N ASP A 142 5.82 -6.00 -2.74
CA ASP A 142 5.40 -5.53 -4.05
C ASP A 142 3.89 -5.35 -4.06
N VAL A 143 3.43 -4.11 -4.22
CA VAL A 143 2.02 -3.76 -4.37
C VAL A 143 1.76 -3.44 -5.83
N GLY A 144 0.78 -4.09 -6.47
CA GLY A 144 0.47 -3.82 -7.86
C GLY A 144 -0.94 -4.21 -8.29
N GLY A 145 -1.31 -3.86 -9.52
CA GLY A 145 -2.50 -4.41 -10.16
C GLY A 145 -2.28 -5.87 -10.60
N PRO A 146 -3.35 -6.62 -10.93
CA PRO A 146 -3.20 -7.91 -11.59
C PRO A 146 -2.43 -7.73 -12.90
N LYS A 147 -1.27 -8.39 -13.01
CA LYS A 147 -0.54 -8.50 -14.28
C LYS A 147 -1.32 -9.48 -15.16
N LEU A 148 -2.02 -8.94 -16.18
CA LEU A 148 -2.71 -9.73 -17.20
C LEU A 148 -1.71 -10.58 -18.00
#